data_AF-A0A349UME6-F1
#
_entry.id   AF-A0A349UME6-F1
#
_cell.length_a   1.000
_cell.length_b   1.000
_cell.length_c   1.000
_cell.angle_alpha   90.00
_cell.angle_beta   90.00
_cell.angle_gamma   90.00
#
_symmetry.space_group_name_H-M   'P 1'
#
loop_
_entity.id
_entity.type
_entity.pdbx_description
1 polymer ?
#
loop_
_entity_poly.entity_id
_entity_poly.type
_entity_poly.pdbx_seq_one_letter_code
_entity_poly.pdbx_strand_id
1 'polypeptide(L)'
;MVVMFGAIPLLFFTFLLVAGLVIFLIALVRFQIWRLRQRRAYAQALAAKTQPNGEPYPPAGRGLCDRCGQAFDKVYHLRSGQRLCPACYSGGAP
;
A
#
# COMPACT_ATOMS: atom_id res chain seq x y z
N MET A 1 -22.82 57.20 6.52
CA MET A 1 -21.62 56.62 7.17
C MET A 1 -21.87 55.26 7.84
N VAL A 2 -23.07 54.97 8.40
CA VAL A 2 -23.36 53.69 9.09
C VAL A 2 -23.33 52.45 8.17
N VAL A 3 -23.71 52.61 6.90
CA VAL A 3 -23.75 51.50 5.92
C VAL A 3 -22.36 50.96 5.55
N MET A 4 -21.30 51.77 5.67
CA MET A 4 -19.93 51.34 5.32
C MET A 4 -19.29 50.44 6.40
N PHE A 5 -19.72 50.56 7.66
CA PHE A 5 -19.18 49.75 8.76
C PHE A 5 -19.76 48.32 8.80
N GLY A 6 -20.92 48.08 8.19
CA GLY A 6 -21.55 46.75 8.13
C GLY A 6 -20.99 45.82 7.05
N ALA A 7 -20.40 46.38 5.99
CA ALA A 7 -19.89 45.58 4.87
C ALA A 7 -18.57 44.87 5.18
N ILE A 8 -17.70 45.48 6.00
CA ILE A 8 -16.39 44.96 6.38
C ILE A 8 -16.49 43.59 7.12
N PRO A 9 -17.30 43.44 8.19
CA PRO A 9 -17.42 42.14 8.86
C PRO A 9 -18.04 41.08 7.96
N LEU A 10 -18.93 41.47 7.03
CA LEU A 10 -19.59 40.54 6.10
C LEU A 10 -18.63 40.02 5.02
N LEU A 11 -17.76 40.89 4.50
CA LEU A 11 -16.66 40.52 3.61
C LEU A 11 -15.61 39.63 4.31
N PHE A 12 -15.31 39.92 5.58
CA PHE A 12 -14.38 39.11 6.36
C PHE A 12 -14.94 37.70 6.62
N PHE A 13 -16.22 37.61 6.99
CA PHE A 13 -16.88 36.34 7.24
C PHE A 13 -17.01 35.49 5.98
N THR A 14 -17.36 36.11 4.84
CA THR A 14 -17.38 35.41 3.55
C THR A 14 -15.99 34.96 3.13
N PHE A 15 -14.96 35.77 3.33
CA PHE A 15 -13.58 35.36 3.07
C PHE A 15 -13.17 34.15 3.92
N LEU A 16 -13.49 34.13 5.22
CA LEU A 16 -13.22 32.98 6.10
C LEU A 16 -13.97 31.73 5.66
N LEU A 17 -15.24 31.86 5.23
CA LEU A 17 -16.00 30.73 4.69
C LEU A 17 -15.36 30.17 3.42
N VAL A 18 -14.95 31.05 2.49
CA VAL A 18 -14.29 30.63 1.25
C VAL A 18 -12.94 29.97 1.57
N ALA A 19 -12.13 30.56 2.44
CA ALA A 19 -10.85 29.99 2.85
C ALA A 19 -11.03 28.62 3.52
N GLY A 20 -12.01 28.50 4.42
CA GLY A 20 -12.37 27.23 5.06
C GLY A 20 -12.82 26.19 4.05
N LEU A 21 -13.65 26.56 3.07
CA LEU A 21 -14.07 25.68 1.98
C LEU A 21 -12.88 25.20 1.15
N VAL A 22 -11.95 26.09 0.80
CA VAL A 22 -10.75 25.74 0.04
C VAL A 22 -9.86 24.77 0.81
N ILE A 23 -9.61 25.02 2.10
CA ILE A 23 -8.83 24.12 2.96
C ILE A 23 -9.51 22.75 3.06
N PHE A 24 -10.84 22.72 3.23
CA PHE A 24 -11.61 21.49 3.29
C PHE A 24 -11.52 20.68 1.99
N LEU A 25 -11.62 21.33 0.83
CA LEU A 25 -11.45 20.68 -0.47
C LEU A 25 -10.04 20.08 -0.64
N ILE A 26 -9.00 20.82 -0.24
CA ILE A 26 -7.62 20.31 -0.28
C ILE A 26 -7.46 19.08 0.62
N ALA A 27 -8.04 19.10 1.81
CA ALA A 27 -8.01 17.98 2.75
C ALA A 27 -8.70 16.73 2.16
N LEU A 28 -9.87 16.89 1.53
CA LEU A 28 -10.56 15.79 0.86
C LEU A 28 -9.73 15.17 -0.28
N VAL A 29 -9.09 16.00 -1.10
CA VAL A 29 -8.23 15.52 -2.19
C VAL A 29 -7.05 14.72 -1.62
N ARG A 30 -6.35 15.24 -0.60
CA ARG A 30 -5.26 14.50 0.05
C ARG A 30 -5.73 13.19 0.67
N PHE A 31 -6.88 13.19 1.32
CA PHE A 31 -7.47 12.00 1.93
C PHE A 31 -7.78 10.93 0.88
N GLN A 32 -8.37 11.30 -0.26
CA GLN A 32 -8.65 10.37 -1.34
C GLN A 32 -7.38 9.81 -1.98
N ILE A 33 -6.36 10.66 -2.22
CA ILE A 33 -5.05 10.20 -2.73
C ILE A 33 -4.42 9.21 -1.75
N TRP A 34 -4.44 9.50 -0.45
CA TRP A 34 -3.92 8.60 0.57
C TRP A 34 -4.66 7.26 0.56
N ARG A 35 -6.01 7.28 0.50
CA ARG A 35 -6.84 6.08 0.43
C ARG A 35 -6.56 5.23 -0.81
N LEU A 36 -6.37 5.87 -1.97
CA LEU A 36 -6.01 5.19 -3.21
C LEU A 36 -4.60 4.58 -3.14
N ARG A 37 -3.62 5.29 -2.58
CA ARG A 37 -2.26 4.77 -2.35
C ARG A 37 -2.30 3.55 -1.42
N GLN A 38 -3.09 3.59 -0.36
CA GLN A 38 -3.22 2.50 0.59
C GLN A 38 -3.78 1.23 -0.09
N ARG A 39 -4.81 1.40 -0.94
CA ARG A 39 -5.37 0.28 -1.73
C ARG A 39 -4.35 -0.31 -2.69
N ARG A 40 -3.54 0.50 -3.36
CA ARG A 40 -2.49 0.03 -4.27
C ARG A 40 -1.40 -0.74 -3.53
N ALA A 41 -0.95 -0.25 -2.39
CA ALA A 41 0.04 -0.95 -1.55
C ALA A 41 -0.49 -2.32 -1.07
N TYR A 42 -1.77 -2.38 -0.68
CA TYR A 42 -2.40 -3.64 -0.28
C TYR A 42 -2.56 -4.60 -1.47
N ALA A 43 -2.98 -4.10 -2.64
CA ALA A 43 -3.08 -4.90 -3.86
C ALA A 43 -1.73 -5.43 -4.33
N GLN A 44 -0.66 -4.64 -4.23
CA GLN A 44 0.71 -5.07 -4.54
C GLN A 44 1.21 -6.10 -3.52
N ALA A 45 0.93 -5.91 -2.23
CA ALA A 45 1.26 -6.89 -1.21
C ALA A 45 0.50 -8.20 -1.37
N LEU A 46 -0.74 -8.15 -1.88
CA LEU A 46 -1.52 -9.34 -2.21
C LEU A 46 -0.99 -9.99 -3.50
N ALA A 47 -0.76 -9.23 -4.56
CA ALA A 47 -0.18 -9.72 -5.81
C ALA A 47 1.22 -10.33 -5.61
N ALA A 48 2.02 -9.81 -4.69
CA ALA A 48 3.31 -10.39 -4.30
C ALA A 48 3.18 -11.71 -3.52
N LYS A 49 2.00 -12.02 -2.98
CA LYS A 49 1.69 -13.22 -2.18
C LYS A 49 0.86 -14.27 -2.93
N THR A 50 0.32 -13.94 -4.09
CA THR A 50 -0.42 -14.89 -4.93
C THR A 50 0.48 -15.45 -6.02
N GLN A 51 0.56 -16.78 -6.15
CA GLN A 51 1.21 -17.40 -7.31
C GLN A 51 0.46 -17.07 -8.61
N PRO A 52 1.12 -17.17 -9.78
CA PRO A 52 0.46 -17.14 -11.07
C PRO A 52 -0.60 -18.24 -11.24
N ASN A 53 -0.56 -19.30 -10.42
CA ASN A 53 -1.54 -20.39 -10.40
C ASN A 53 -2.72 -20.14 -9.44
N GLY A 54 -2.80 -18.97 -8.79
CA GLY A 54 -3.91 -18.61 -7.90
C GLY A 54 -3.81 -19.16 -6.47
N GLU A 55 -2.82 -20.00 -6.18
CA GLU A 55 -2.56 -20.49 -4.81
C GLU A 55 -1.75 -19.47 -3.98
N PRO A 56 -2.01 -19.38 -2.66
CA PRO A 56 -1.20 -18.56 -1.76
C PRO A 56 0.21 -19.13 -1.63
N TYR A 57 1.24 -18.28 -1.76
CA TYR A 57 2.62 -18.72 -1.55
C TYR A 57 2.78 -19.31 -0.12
N PRO A 58 3.44 -20.47 0.03
CA PRO A 58 3.73 -21.05 1.34
C PRO A 58 4.60 -20.11 2.19
N PRO A 59 4.58 -20.27 3.53
CA PRO A 59 5.39 -19.45 4.42
C PRO A 59 6.86 -19.50 4.00
N ALA A 60 7.48 -18.33 3.87
CA ALA A 60 8.86 -18.19 3.43
C ALA A 60 9.71 -17.60 4.55
N GLY A 61 10.92 -18.12 4.70
CA GLY A 61 11.92 -17.66 5.67
C GLY A 61 13.31 -17.58 5.04
N ARG A 62 14.32 -17.20 5.84
CA ARG A 62 15.73 -17.31 5.44
C ARG A 62 16.24 -18.69 5.81
N GLY A 63 17.03 -19.31 4.93
CA GLY A 63 17.59 -20.63 5.21
C GLY A 63 18.34 -21.23 4.03
N LEU A 64 18.73 -22.49 4.20
CA LEU A 64 19.31 -23.29 3.11
C LEU A 64 18.20 -24.00 2.34
N CYS A 65 18.40 -24.12 1.02
CA CYS A 65 17.59 -24.97 0.16
C CYS A 65 18.08 -26.42 0.27
N ASP A 66 17.16 -27.36 0.53
CA ASP A 66 17.48 -28.79 0.67
C ASP A 66 17.88 -29.42 -0.68
N ARG A 67 17.55 -28.77 -1.81
CA ARG A 67 17.84 -29.30 -3.16
C ARG A 67 19.17 -28.81 -3.73
N CYS A 68 19.44 -27.50 -3.67
CA CYS A 68 20.68 -26.92 -4.21
C CYS A 68 21.73 -26.58 -3.15
N GLY A 69 21.42 -26.73 -1.85
CA GLY A 69 22.37 -26.53 -0.75
C GLY A 69 22.80 -25.09 -0.49
N GLN A 70 22.30 -24.11 -1.25
CA GLN A 70 22.65 -22.71 -1.10
C GLN A 70 21.76 -22.00 -0.08
N ALA A 71 22.32 -20.97 0.58
CA ALA A 71 21.59 -20.08 1.47
C ALA A 71 20.88 -18.98 0.66
N PHE A 72 19.58 -18.80 0.91
CA PHE A 72 18.79 -17.74 0.30
C PHE A 72 18.04 -16.95 1.37
N ASP A 73 17.81 -15.66 1.09
CA ASP A 73 16.96 -14.79 1.90
C ASP A 73 15.48 -15.17 1.84
N LYS A 74 15.09 -15.99 0.86
CA LYS A 74 13.71 -16.44 0.65
C LYS A 74 13.70 -17.92 0.30
N VAL A 75 13.26 -18.75 1.24
CA VAL A 75 13.11 -20.20 1.11
C VAL A 75 11.70 -20.57 1.54
N TYR A 76 10.99 -21.33 0.71
CA TYR A 76 9.63 -21.78 0.98
C TYR A 76 9.67 -23.01 1.89
N HIS A 77 8.87 -22.97 2.96
CA HIS A 77 8.66 -24.10 3.86
C HIS A 77 7.43 -24.87 3.43
N LEU A 78 7.63 -26.07 2.90
CA LEU A 78 6.54 -26.96 2.50
C LEU A 78 6.01 -27.73 3.71
N ARG A 79 4.75 -28.17 3.63
CA ARG A 79 4.13 -29.03 4.67
C ARG A 79 4.86 -30.36 4.87
N SER A 80 5.63 -30.81 3.88
CA SER A 80 6.50 -31.99 3.96
C SER A 80 7.75 -31.78 4.83
N GLY A 81 7.98 -30.56 5.34
CA GLY A 81 9.20 -30.20 6.08
C GLY A 81 10.37 -29.78 5.18
N GLN A 82 10.22 -29.90 3.86
CA GLN A 82 11.25 -29.49 2.90
C GLN A 82 11.33 -27.97 2.74
N ARG A 83 12.55 -27.51 2.49
CA ARG A 83 12.95 -26.12 2.28
C ARG A 83 13.44 -25.94 0.86
N LEU A 84 12.70 -25.20 0.04
CA LEU A 84 13.03 -25.01 -1.37
C LEU A 84 13.21 -23.53 -1.70
N CYS A 85 14.27 -23.19 -2.42
CA CYS A 85 14.43 -21.85 -2.97
C CYS A 85 13.43 -21.58 -4.10
N PRO A 86 13.24 -20.33 -4.54
CA PRO A 86 12.23 -19.99 -5.53
C PRO A 86 12.43 -20.71 -6.87
N ALA A 87 13.68 -20.89 -7.30
CA ALA A 87 14.02 -21.59 -8.53
C ALA A 87 13.70 -23.09 -8.45
N CYS A 88 14.11 -23.76 -7.36
CA CYS A 88 13.85 -25.19 -7.17
C CYS A 88 12.36 -25.49 -6.93
N TYR A 89 11.61 -24.57 -6.34
CA TYR A 89 10.17 -24.70 -6.11
C TYR A 89 9.36 -24.55 -7.41
N SER A 90 9.76 -23.66 -8.33
CA SER A 90 9.09 -23.49 -9.63
C SER A 90 9.43 -24.57 -10.66
N GLY A 91 10.12 -25.65 -10.27
CA GLY A 91 10.53 -26.72 -11.18
C GLY A 91 11.74 -26.37 -12.06
N GLY A 92 12.43 -25.25 -11.80
CA GLY A 92 13.70 -24.94 -12.44
C GLY A 92 14.76 -25.96 -12.02
N ALA A 93 15.37 -26.64 -12.99
CA ALA A 93 16.60 -27.39 -12.77
C ALA A 93 17.69 -26.44 -12.22
N PRO A 94 18.64 -26.94 -11.41
CA PRO A 94 19.67 -26.12 -10.76
C PRO A 94 20.49 -25.30 -11.75
#